data_AF-A0A520U9M0-F1
#
_entry.id   AF-A0A520U9M0-F1
#
_cell.length_a   1.000
_cell.length_b   1.000
_cell.length_c   1.000
_cell.angle_alpha   90.00
_cell.angle_beta   90.00
_cell.angle_gamma   90.00
#
_symmetry.space_group_name_H-M   'P 1'
#
loop_
_entity.id
_entity.type
_entity.pdbx_description
1 polymer ?
#
loop_
_entity_poly.entity_id
_entity_poly.type
_entity_poly.pdbx_seq_one_letter_code
_entity_poly.pdbx_strand_id
1 'polypeptide(L)' 'MSKVSPLVDSLIEAFQCLPGVGPKSAQRMALHLLERNKNAGLVLAETLSLALENVDRCSNCRIFT' A
#
# COMPACT_ATOMS: atom_id res chain seq x y z
N MET A 1 1.02 -19.35 14.83
CA MET A 1 0.98 -17.87 14.85
C MET A 1 -0.48 -17.48 14.82
N SER A 2 -0.92 -16.78 15.87
CA SER A 2 -2.31 -16.39 16.13
C SER A 2 -2.90 -15.71 14.90
N LYS A 3 -3.98 -16.26 14.34
CA LYS A 3 -4.65 -15.74 13.14
C LYS A 3 -5.15 -14.33 13.41
N VAL A 4 -4.33 -13.34 13.10
CA VAL A 4 -4.83 -12.03 12.70
C VAL A 4 -5.71 -12.30 11.48
N SER A 5 -6.84 -11.60 11.34
CA SER A 5 -7.81 -11.86 10.26
C SER A 5 -7.08 -12.07 8.92
N PRO A 6 -7.49 -13.06 8.08
CA PRO A 6 -6.80 -13.34 6.82
C PRO A 6 -6.67 -12.10 5.92
N LEU A 7 -7.58 -11.14 6.05
CA LEU A 7 -7.50 -9.86 5.33
C LEU A 7 -6.37 -8.95 5.82
N VAL A 8 -6.03 -9.00 7.11
CA VAL A 8 -4.92 -8.23 7.67
C VAL A 8 -3.59 -8.84 7.25
N ASP A 9 -3.50 -10.18 7.25
CA ASP A 9 -2.31 -10.88 6.75
C ASP A 9 -2.06 -10.56 5.27
N SER A 10 -3.11 -10.59 4.43
CA SER A 10 -3.00 -10.17 3.02
C SER A 10 -2.57 -8.71 2.85
N LEU A 11 -3.04 -7.80 3.72
CA LEU A 11 -2.61 -6.39 3.69
C LEU A 11 -1.13 -6.24 4.08
N ILE A 12 -0.66 -7.02 5.06
CA ILE A 12 0.76 -7.06 5.47
C ILE A 12 1.63 -7.61 4.34
N GLU A 13 1.18 -8.65 3.64
CA GLU A 13 1.87 -9.17 2.46
C GLU A 13 1.91 -8.15 1.33
N ALA A 14 0.79 -7.47 1.05
CA ALA A 14 0.72 -6.44 0.01
C ALA A 14 1.72 -5.30 0.27
N PHE A 15 1.90 -4.85 1.51
CA PHE A 15 2.88 -3.80 1.82
C PHE A 15 4.34 -4.21 1.57
N GLN A 16 4.66 -5.51 1.57
CA GLN A 16 6.03 -5.99 1.34
C GLN A 16 6.48 -5.91 -0.12
N CYS A 17 5.58 -5.60 -1.06
CA CYS A 17 5.98 -5.31 -2.44
C CYS A 17 6.76 -3.99 -2.57
N LEU A 18 6.66 -3.11 -1.56
CA LEU A 18 7.30 -1.80 -1.56
C LEU A 18 8.79 -1.90 -1.20
N PRO A 19 9.67 -1.18 -1.91
CA PRO A 19 11.10 -1.20 -1.61
C PRO A 19 11.37 -0.69 -0.19
N GLY A 20 12.14 -1.46 0.59
CA GLY A 20 12.48 -1.10 1.98
C GLY A 20 11.42 -1.47 3.02
N VAL A 21 10.31 -2.09 2.63
CA VAL A 21 9.27 -2.54 3.56
C VAL A 21 9.40 -4.04 3.84
N GLY A 22 10.09 -4.37 4.94
CA GLY A 22 10.15 -5.75 5.45
C GLY A 22 8.91 -6.15 6.27
N PRO A 23 8.78 -7.42 6.68
CA PRO A 23 7.58 -7.97 7.34
C PRO A 23 7.19 -7.23 8.62
N LYS A 24 8.17 -6.84 9.46
CA LYS A 24 7.91 -6.06 10.68
C LYS A 24 7.42 -4.64 10.38
N SER A 25 7.89 -4.04 9.29
CA SER A 25 7.44 -2.70 8.87
C SER A 25 6.04 -2.76 8.27
N ALA A 26 5.78 -3.74 7.40
CA ALA A 26 4.46 -3.98 6.83
C ALA A 26 3.40 -4.23 7.92
N GLN A 27 3.72 -5.06 8.92
CA GLN A 27 2.85 -5.31 10.07
C GLN A 27 2.51 -4.00 10.81
N ARG A 28 3.52 -3.18 11.11
CA ARG A 28 3.29 -1.87 11.77
C ARG A 28 2.41 -0.94 10.93
N MET A 29 2.63 -0.89 9.63
CA MET A 29 1.86 -0.05 8.71
C MET A 29 0.40 -0.47 8.64
N ALA A 30 0.13 -1.77 8.48
CA ALA A 30 -1.22 -2.33 8.43
C ALA A 30 -2.00 -2.07 9.72
N LEU A 31 -1.40 -2.38 10.88
CA LEU A 31 -2.07 -2.16 12.17
C LEU A 31 -2.33 -0.67 12.43
N HIS A 32 -1.36 0.20 12.14
CA HIS A 32 -1.53 1.64 12.30
C HIS A 32 -2.69 2.19 11.45
N LEU A 33 -2.78 1.79 10.18
CA LEU A 33 -3.87 2.22 9.30
C LEU A 33 -5.23 1.74 9.80
N LEU A 34 -5.32 0.47 10.23
CA LEU A 34 -6.59 -0.11 10.69
C LEU A 34 -7.06 0.49 12.03
N GLU A 35 -6.15 0.74 12.97
CA GLU A 35 -6.50 1.20 14.32
C GLU A 35 -6.66 2.71 14.42
N ARG A 36 -5.84 3.47 13.69
CA ARG A 36 -5.73 4.92 13.91
C ARG A 36 -6.11 5.78 12.72
N ASN A 37 -6.07 5.25 11.49
CA ASN A 37 -6.24 6.08 10.32
C ASN A 37 -6.90 5.37 9.12
N LYS A 38 -8.06 4.76 9.38
CA LYS A 38 -8.79 3.99 8.37
C LYS A 38 -9.17 4.83 7.14
N ASN A 39 -9.56 6.08 7.34
CA ASN A 39 -9.89 6.99 6.25
C ASN A 39 -8.69 7.30 5.37
N ALA A 40 -7.50 7.56 5.94
CA ALA A 40 -6.29 7.72 5.13
C ALA A 40 -5.92 6.43 4.40
N GLY A 41 -6.21 5.27 4.98
CA GLY A 41 -6.03 3.97 4.30
C GLY A 41 -6.91 3.83 3.05
N LEU A 42 -8.15 4.31 3.09
CA LEU A 42 -9.05 4.31 1.93
C LEU A 42 -8.56 5.28 0.84
N VAL A 43 -8.18 6.50 1.23
CA VAL A 43 -7.62 7.50 0.30
C VAL A 43 -6.32 6.96 -0.34
N LEU A 44 -5.46 6.30 0.45
CA LEU A 44 -4.25 5.67 -0.06
C LEU A 44 -4.57 4.59 -1.11
N ALA A 45 -5.53 3.71 -0.82
CA ALA A 45 -5.92 2.65 -1.76
C ALA A 45 -6.45 3.22 -3.09
N GLU A 46 -7.32 4.22 -3.01
CA GLU A 46 -7.87 4.90 -4.20
C GLU A 46 -6.78 5.62 -5.00
N THR A 47 -5.92 6.38 -4.32
CA THR A 47 -4.81 7.12 -4.97
C THR A 47 -3.82 6.16 -5.64
N LEU A 48 -3.53 5.02 -4.99
CA LEU A 48 -2.67 3.99 -5.57
C LEU A 48 -3.28 3.39 -6.84
N SER A 49 -4.58 3.04 -6.83
CA SER A 49 -5.25 2.51 -8.03
C SER A 49 -5.22 3.52 -9.17
N LEU A 50 -5.62 4.77 -8.90
CA LEU A 50 -5.64 5.82 -9.90
C LEU A 50 -4.24 6.10 -10.46
N ALA A 51 -3.22 6.15 -9.60
CA ALA A 51 -1.85 6.37 -10.06
C ALA A 51 -1.34 5.20 -10.92
N LEU A 52 -1.59 3.96 -10.52
CA LEU A 52 -1.15 2.79 -11.29
C LEU A 52 -1.87 2.66 -12.65
N GLU A 53 -3.10 3.15 -12.74
CA GLU A 53 -3.89 3.11 -13.98
C GLU A 53 -3.61 4.29 -14.92
N ASN A 54 -3.32 5.47 -14.39
CA ASN A 54 -3.26 6.71 -15.18
C ASN A 54 -1.86 7.29 -15.33
N VAL A 55 -0.89 6.91 -14.49
CA VAL A 55 0.48 7.43 -14.60
C VAL A 55 1.20 6.72 -15.72
N ASP A 56 1.45 7.47 -16.78
CA ASP A 56 2.20 7.02 -17.94
C ASP A 56 3.56 7.71 -18.02
N ARG A 57 4.42 7.22 -18.91
CA ARG A 57 5.68 7.90 -19.23
C ARG A 57 5.48 8.81 -20.42
N CYS A 58 5.85 10.08 -20.27
CA CYS A 58 5.93 11.01 -21.38
C CYS A 58 6.83 10.43 -22.48
N SER A 59 6.33 10.37 -23.71
CA SER A 59 7.03 9.83 -24.87
C SER A 59 8.28 10.65 -25.27
N ASN A 60 8.35 11.91 -24.85
CA ASN A 60 9.44 12.82 -25.20
C ASN A 60 10.56 12.87 -24.14
N CYS A 61 10.23 12.94 -22.84
CA CYS A 61 11.22 13.12 -21.77
C CYS A 61 11.30 11.94 -20.79
N ARG A 62 10.46 10.91 -20.94
CA ARG A 62 10.37 9.72 -20.06
C ARG A 62 10.05 10.02 -18.58
N ILE A 63 9.55 11.22 -18.27
CA ILE A 63 9.04 11.60 -16.94
C ILE A 63 7.58 11.13 -16.80
N PHE A 64 7.15 10.83 -15.58
CA PHE A 64 5.76 10.47 -15.25
C PHE A 64 4.81 11.64 -15.55
N THR A 65 3.75 11.38 -16.30
CA THR A 65 2.66 12.34 -16.60
C THR A 65 1.39 11.90 -15.90
#